data_AF-A0A935TEB9-F1
#
_entry.id   AF-A0A935TEB9-F1
#
_cell.length_a   1.000
_cell.length_b   1.000
_cell.length_c   1.000
_cell.angle_alpha   90.00
_cell.angle_beta   90.00
_cell.angle_gamma   90.00
#
_symmetry.space_group_name_H-M   'P 1'
#
loop_
_entity.id
_entity.type
_entity.pdbx_description
1 polymer ?
#
loop_
_entity_poly.entity_id
_entity_poly.type
_entity_poly.pdbx_seq_one_letter_code
_entity_poly.pdbx_strand_id
1 'polypeptide(L)'
;MNRKTFSTLLLVAIFAIIAITGSAYTYYFQANDIEDNEKQLKDLKVNAQNTEELEIQLADLKLKIQEMDSILSLRKYVIPTKITQSSFFQFVNDVSANFSENSHVNVEYVTSGPQGSFSTHNYSIKGTAEFNDLFKLIYSIEQSKELKKITKGNLTNFVEVDEEGIPHYLVTYSLDILVYYSDNDMFASANYAENKLEPNPLYNIFYPLIREEIPPNSEGLLDVQTAQLLALIPDGAYLADASGTSHLLWEGDKVYLGYLTKIDYKTNEVKFILNKGGVIENITLTLQQAEPEKDKKNKRK
;
A
#
# COMPACT_ATOMS: atom_id res chain seq x y z
N MET A 1 -74.80 90.69 -20.67
CA MET A 1 -73.98 89.72 -21.43
C MET A 1 -74.62 88.35 -21.32
N ASN A 2 -74.90 87.69 -22.45
CA ASN A 2 -75.84 86.57 -22.56
C ASN A 2 -75.29 85.30 -21.88
N ARG A 3 -76.08 84.65 -21.02
CA ARG A 3 -75.64 83.56 -20.11
C ARG A 3 -74.98 82.37 -20.85
N LYS A 4 -75.30 82.19 -22.14
CA LYS A 4 -74.71 81.18 -23.03
C LYS A 4 -73.26 81.48 -23.44
N THR A 5 -72.89 82.74 -23.72
CA THR A 5 -71.52 83.06 -24.15
C THR A 5 -70.50 82.96 -23.03
N PHE A 6 -70.91 83.23 -21.79
CA PHE A 6 -70.07 83.03 -20.60
C PHE A 6 -69.75 81.54 -20.38
N SER A 7 -70.73 80.67 -20.57
CA SER A 7 -70.53 79.21 -20.41
C SER A 7 -69.61 78.62 -21.48
N THR A 8 -69.69 79.10 -22.73
CA THR A 8 -68.79 78.66 -23.81
C THR A 8 -67.37 79.17 -23.62
N LEU A 9 -67.20 80.42 -23.18
CA LEU A 9 -65.88 80.99 -22.87
C LEU A 9 -65.20 80.25 -21.72
N LEU A 10 -65.97 79.87 -20.68
CA LEU A 10 -65.49 79.08 -19.56
C LEU A 10 -65.00 77.70 -20.00
N LEU A 11 -65.73 77.03 -20.90
CA LEU A 11 -65.37 75.71 -21.42
C LEU A 11 -64.05 75.77 -22.21
N VAL A 12 -63.88 76.77 -23.07
CA VAL A 12 -62.64 76.97 -23.84
C VAL A 12 -61.46 77.31 -22.92
N ALA A 13 -61.68 78.12 -21.88
CA ALA A 13 -60.64 78.42 -20.91
C ALA A 13 -60.19 77.16 -20.14
N ILE A 14 -61.13 76.31 -19.72
CA ILE A 14 -60.82 75.03 -19.07
C ILE A 14 -60.06 74.10 -20.02
N PHE A 15 -60.48 74.01 -21.28
CA PHE A 15 -59.80 73.17 -22.28
C PHE A 15 -58.37 73.63 -22.57
N ALA A 16 -58.15 74.95 -22.65
CA ALA A 16 -56.82 75.53 -22.79
C ALA A 16 -55.94 75.23 -21.58
N ILE A 17 -56.48 75.32 -20.36
CA ILE A 17 -55.76 74.96 -19.14
C ILE A 17 -55.35 73.48 -19.17
N ILE A 18 -56.26 72.57 -19.52
CA ILE A 18 -55.97 71.13 -19.61
C ILE A 18 -54.88 70.84 -20.64
N ALA A 19 -54.96 71.47 -21.82
CA ALA A 19 -53.97 71.29 -22.88
C ALA A 19 -52.58 71.78 -22.45
N ILE A 20 -52.49 72.94 -21.76
CA ILE A 20 -51.22 73.50 -21.27
C ILE A 20 -50.66 72.63 -20.13
N THR A 21 -51.50 72.21 -19.18
CA THR A 21 -51.04 71.32 -18.09
C THR A 21 -50.63 69.94 -18.61
N GLY A 22 -51.34 69.40 -19.61
CA GLY A 22 -50.99 68.11 -20.22
C GLY A 22 -49.68 68.18 -20.98
N SER A 23 -49.48 69.22 -21.80
CA SER A 23 -48.22 69.38 -22.56
C SER A 23 -47.04 69.73 -21.65
N ALA A 24 -47.22 70.52 -20.60
CA ALA A 24 -46.18 70.76 -19.59
C ALA A 24 -45.81 69.49 -18.81
N TYR A 25 -46.80 68.66 -18.45
CA TYR A 25 -46.56 67.39 -17.77
C TYR A 25 -45.81 66.40 -18.66
N THR A 26 -46.22 66.26 -19.93
CA THR A 26 -45.52 65.41 -20.91
C THR A 26 -44.08 65.89 -21.14
N TYR A 27 -43.85 67.20 -21.27
CA TYR A 27 -42.52 67.72 -21.58
C TYR A 27 -41.55 67.69 -20.39
N TYR A 28 -42.06 67.86 -19.16
CA TYR A 28 -41.20 67.98 -17.97
C TYR A 28 -41.08 66.67 -17.17
N PHE A 29 -42.18 65.91 -17.05
CA PHE A 29 -42.16 64.63 -16.33
C PHE A 29 -41.78 63.47 -17.25
N GLN A 30 -42.44 63.35 -18.41
CA GLN A 30 -42.24 62.18 -19.27
C GLN A 30 -40.90 62.20 -20.03
N ALA A 31 -40.34 63.38 -20.32
CA ALA A 31 -39.03 63.49 -20.97
C ALA A 31 -37.88 62.96 -20.11
N ASN A 32 -37.91 63.21 -18.79
CA ASN A 32 -36.90 62.69 -17.86
C ASN A 32 -36.97 61.16 -17.75
N ASP A 33 -38.19 60.61 -17.66
CA ASP A 33 -38.38 59.16 -17.60
C ASP A 33 -37.93 58.47 -18.90
N ILE A 34 -38.11 59.11 -20.06
CA ILE A 34 -37.64 58.58 -21.35
C ILE A 34 -36.11 58.61 -21.43
N GLU A 35 -35.47 59.70 -21.02
CA GLU A 35 -34.01 59.82 -21.03
C GLU A 35 -33.35 58.81 -20.08
N ASP A 36 -33.92 58.61 -18.89
CA ASP A 36 -33.44 57.62 -17.93
C ASP A 36 -33.63 56.18 -18.45
N ASN A 37 -34.76 55.88 -19.08
CA ASN A 37 -34.98 54.57 -19.70
C ASN A 37 -34.04 54.33 -20.90
N GLU A 38 -33.73 55.37 -21.69
CA GLU A 38 -32.80 55.27 -22.81
C GLU A 38 -31.34 55.08 -22.35
N LYS A 39 -30.94 55.73 -21.24
CA LYS A 39 -29.67 55.48 -20.55
C LYS A 39 -29.58 54.05 -20.02
N GLN A 40 -30.63 53.57 -19.33
CA GLN A 40 -30.68 52.18 -18.85
C GLN A 40 -30.60 51.18 -20.00
N LEU A 41 -31.27 51.44 -21.13
CA LEU A 41 -31.20 50.58 -22.31
C LEU A 41 -29.80 50.57 -22.94
N LYS A 42 -29.10 51.71 -22.93
CA LYS A 42 -27.73 51.83 -23.41
C LYS A 42 -26.75 51.08 -22.51
N ASP A 43 -26.87 51.22 -21.19
CA ASP A 43 -26.04 50.50 -20.20
C ASP A 43 -26.28 48.99 -20.28
N LEU A 44 -27.53 48.55 -20.42
CA LEU A 44 -27.86 47.14 -20.63
C LEU A 44 -27.31 46.59 -21.96
N LYS A 45 -27.33 47.38 -23.05
CA LYS A 45 -26.73 46.98 -24.33
C LYS A 45 -25.21 46.86 -24.26
N VAL A 46 -24.54 47.74 -23.54
CA VAL A 46 -23.09 47.65 -23.30
C VAL A 46 -22.75 46.40 -22.49
N ASN A 47 -23.52 46.10 -21.44
CA ASN A 47 -23.35 44.88 -20.66
C ASN A 47 -23.70 43.60 -21.45
N ALA A 48 -24.69 43.66 -22.33
CA ALA A 48 -25.06 42.56 -23.23
C ALA A 48 -23.96 42.27 -24.26
N GLN A 49 -23.29 43.30 -24.81
CA GLN A 49 -22.14 43.11 -25.70
C GLN A 49 -20.95 42.46 -24.97
N ASN A 50 -20.72 42.83 -23.70
CA ASN A 50 -19.73 42.16 -22.87
C ASN A 50 -20.09 40.70 -22.58
N THR A 51 -21.38 40.31 -22.68
CA THR A 51 -21.80 38.93 -22.39
C THR A 51 -21.33 37.95 -23.47
N GLU A 52 -21.39 38.32 -24.75
CA GLU A 52 -20.89 37.50 -25.85
C GLU A 52 -19.35 37.33 -25.76
N GLU A 53 -18.63 38.40 -25.45
CA GLU A 53 -17.18 38.34 -25.24
C GLU A 53 -16.81 37.47 -24.02
N LEU A 54 -17.55 37.60 -22.91
CA LEU A 54 -17.36 36.78 -21.72
C LEU A 54 -17.66 35.30 -22.00
N GLU A 55 -18.66 34.98 -22.82
CA GLU A 55 -18.95 33.61 -23.24
C GLU A 55 -17.81 33.01 -24.08
N ILE A 56 -17.23 33.80 -25.00
CA ILE A 56 -16.05 33.39 -25.78
C ILE A 56 -14.84 33.17 -24.87
N GLN A 57 -14.56 34.10 -23.94
CA GLN A 57 -13.46 33.97 -22.98
C GLN A 57 -13.64 32.75 -22.07
N LEU A 58 -14.88 32.49 -21.63
CA LEU A 58 -15.21 31.32 -20.80
C LEU A 58 -15.03 30.03 -21.60
N ALA A 59 -15.40 30.00 -22.88
CA ALA A 59 -15.19 28.85 -23.75
C ALA A 59 -13.69 28.57 -23.96
N ASP A 60 -12.89 29.60 -24.24
CA ASP A 60 -11.43 29.48 -24.37
C ASP A 60 -10.77 29.00 -23.07
N LEU A 61 -11.18 29.57 -21.93
CA LEU A 61 -10.68 29.16 -20.62
C LEU A 61 -11.03 27.70 -20.31
N LYS A 62 -12.24 27.24 -20.69
CA LYS A 62 -12.64 25.83 -20.53
C LYS A 62 -11.77 24.90 -21.36
N LEU A 63 -11.47 25.24 -22.62
CA LEU A 63 -10.58 24.46 -23.47
C LEU A 63 -9.18 24.38 -22.84
N LYS A 64 -8.66 25.50 -22.37
CA LYS A 64 -7.36 25.56 -21.71
C LYS A 64 -7.32 24.75 -20.41
N ILE A 65 -8.39 24.78 -19.60
CA ILE A 65 -8.51 23.94 -18.41
C ILE A 65 -8.51 22.46 -18.78
N GLN A 66 -9.22 22.08 -19.85
CA GLN A 66 -9.25 20.68 -20.32
C GLN A 66 -7.88 20.20 -20.81
N GLU A 67 -7.14 21.04 -21.55
CA GLU A 67 -5.77 20.73 -21.96
C GLU A 67 -4.85 20.56 -20.75
N MET A 68 -4.94 21.46 -19.77
CA MET A 68 -4.15 21.38 -18.54
C MET A 68 -4.52 20.14 -17.71
N ASP A 69 -5.80 19.82 -17.56
CA ASP A 69 -6.27 18.61 -16.86
C ASP A 69 -5.79 17.35 -17.57
N SER A 70 -5.79 17.33 -18.91
CA SER A 70 -5.22 16.23 -19.68
C SER A 70 -3.72 16.05 -19.43
N ILE A 71 -2.95 17.13 -19.26
CA ILE A 71 -1.52 17.05 -18.95
C ILE A 71 -1.31 16.55 -17.52
N LEU A 72 -2.13 17.01 -16.58
CA LEU A 72 -2.06 16.60 -15.16
C LEU A 72 -2.48 15.14 -14.96
N SER A 73 -3.51 14.67 -15.67
CA SER A 73 -3.98 13.27 -15.59
C SER A 73 -2.95 12.27 -16.13
N LEU A 74 -2.09 12.68 -17.07
CA LEU A 74 -0.99 11.86 -17.58
C LEU A 74 0.18 11.74 -16.61
N ARG A 75 0.27 12.60 -15.59
CA ARG A 75 1.35 12.51 -14.60
C ARG A 75 1.22 11.22 -13.80
N LYS A 76 2.36 10.67 -13.38
CA LYS A 76 2.37 9.47 -12.54
C LYS A 76 1.68 9.69 -11.19
N TYR A 77 1.85 10.87 -10.61
CA TYR A 77 1.31 11.23 -9.30
C TYR A 77 0.52 12.55 -9.36
N VAL A 78 -0.56 12.61 -8.60
CA VAL A 78 -1.48 13.74 -8.45
C VAL A 78 -1.59 14.06 -6.96
N ILE A 79 -1.75 15.34 -6.62
CA ILE A 79 -2.00 15.78 -5.25
C ILE A 79 -3.42 16.34 -5.20
N PRO A 80 -4.38 15.62 -4.57
CA PRO A 80 -5.76 16.06 -4.52
C PRO A 80 -5.93 17.31 -3.64
N THR A 81 -6.96 18.10 -3.93
CA THR A 81 -7.25 19.34 -3.20
C THR A 81 -7.76 19.07 -1.77
N LYS A 82 -8.64 18.09 -1.64
CA LYS A 82 -9.16 17.66 -0.35
C LYS A 82 -9.32 16.16 -0.39
N ILE A 83 -8.80 15.52 0.65
CA ILE A 83 -8.92 14.09 0.85
C ILE A 83 -9.57 13.86 2.21
N THR A 84 -10.51 12.92 2.29
CA THR A 84 -11.10 12.56 3.56
C THR A 84 -10.14 11.65 4.33
N GLN A 85 -10.18 11.71 5.66
CA GLN A 85 -9.39 10.79 6.47
C GLN A 85 -9.74 9.32 6.20
N SER A 86 -10.99 9.05 5.79
CA SER A 86 -11.49 7.70 5.48
C SER A 86 -10.98 7.14 4.15
N SER A 87 -10.54 7.95 3.19
CA SER A 87 -10.21 7.46 1.85
C SER A 87 -9.03 6.51 1.88
N PHE A 88 -8.05 6.75 2.76
CA PHE A 88 -6.89 5.88 2.91
C PHE A 88 -7.29 4.51 3.49
N PHE A 89 -8.24 4.47 4.42
CA PHE A 89 -8.76 3.21 4.95
C PHE A 89 -9.47 2.41 3.86
N GLN A 90 -10.28 3.08 3.02
CA GLN A 90 -10.93 2.45 1.87
C GLN A 90 -9.91 1.90 0.88
N PHE A 91 -8.90 2.70 0.53
CA PHE A 91 -7.81 2.28 -0.34
C PHE A 91 -7.10 1.01 0.17
N VAL A 92 -6.72 1.00 1.46
CA VAL A 92 -6.04 -0.17 2.04
C VAL A 92 -6.97 -1.38 2.03
N ASN A 93 -8.25 -1.20 2.37
CA ASN A 93 -9.24 -2.28 2.36
C ASN A 93 -9.45 -2.87 0.96
N ASP A 94 -9.49 -2.03 -0.08
CA ASP A 94 -9.64 -2.47 -1.47
C ASP A 94 -8.41 -3.26 -1.94
N VAL A 95 -7.21 -2.82 -1.54
CA VAL A 95 -5.96 -3.53 -1.85
C VAL A 95 -5.88 -4.86 -1.10
N SER A 96 -6.29 -4.89 0.17
CA SER A 96 -6.24 -6.08 1.02
C SER A 96 -7.39 -7.08 0.80
N ALA A 97 -8.39 -6.74 -0.03
CA ALA A 97 -9.58 -7.57 -0.24
C ALA A 97 -9.26 -8.99 -0.77
N ASN A 98 -8.13 -9.14 -1.48
CA ASN A 98 -7.69 -10.40 -2.08
C ASN A 98 -6.44 -10.98 -1.40
N PHE A 99 -6.15 -10.58 -0.16
CA PHE A 99 -5.01 -11.15 0.57
C PHE A 99 -5.33 -12.55 1.09
N SER A 100 -4.29 -13.32 1.40
CA SER A 100 -4.40 -14.63 2.04
C SER A 100 -5.09 -14.55 3.40
N GLU A 101 -5.66 -15.65 3.86
CA GLU A 101 -6.39 -15.72 5.15
C GLU A 101 -5.50 -15.37 6.34
N ASN A 102 -4.20 -15.66 6.23
CA ASN A 102 -3.17 -15.38 7.25
C ASN A 102 -2.63 -13.94 7.18
N SER A 103 -3.09 -13.13 6.21
CA SER A 103 -2.65 -11.76 6.02
C SER A 103 -3.65 -10.77 6.62
N HIS A 104 -3.20 -10.03 7.63
CA HIS A 104 -3.98 -9.07 8.38
C HIS A 104 -3.35 -7.69 8.32
N VAL A 105 -4.17 -6.69 8.01
CA VAL A 105 -3.78 -5.29 7.90
C VAL A 105 -4.62 -4.46 8.87
N ASN A 106 -3.96 -3.72 9.75
CA ASN A 106 -4.59 -2.72 10.59
C ASN A 106 -4.05 -1.34 10.24
N VAL A 107 -4.95 -0.35 10.13
CA VAL A 107 -4.63 1.03 9.78
C VAL A 107 -5.05 1.92 10.95
N GLU A 108 -4.17 2.83 11.35
CA GLU A 108 -4.40 3.79 12.41
C GLU A 108 -4.10 5.21 11.89
N TYR A 109 -5.03 6.14 12.12
CA TYR A 109 -4.77 7.56 11.87
C TYR A 109 -3.99 8.14 13.04
N VAL A 110 -2.86 8.80 12.75
CA VAL A 110 -1.99 9.37 13.78
C VAL A 110 -2.24 10.86 13.93
N THR A 111 -2.07 11.63 12.85
CA THR A 111 -2.18 13.09 12.89
C THR A 111 -2.29 13.67 11.48
N SER A 112 -2.53 14.97 11.38
CA SER A 112 -2.40 15.74 10.15
C SER A 112 -1.64 17.02 10.42
N GLY A 113 -0.84 17.46 9.45
CA GLY A 113 -0.12 18.72 9.59
C GLY A 113 0.40 19.24 8.26
N PRO A 114 0.82 20.51 8.23
CA PRO A 114 1.51 21.06 7.08
C PRO A 114 2.92 20.46 6.97
N GLN A 115 3.30 20.05 5.77
CA GLN A 115 4.64 19.63 5.41
C GLN A 115 5.12 20.41 4.18
N GLY A 116 5.86 21.48 4.43
CA GLY A 116 6.31 22.40 3.38
C GLY A 116 5.14 23.16 2.77
N SER A 117 4.96 23.05 1.45
CA SER A 117 3.87 23.70 0.70
C SER A 117 2.60 22.84 0.59
N PHE A 118 2.59 21.66 1.21
CA PHE A 118 1.49 20.71 1.16
C PHE A 118 1.02 20.36 2.57
N SER A 119 -0.17 19.78 2.67
CA SER A 119 -0.70 19.23 3.90
C SER A 119 -0.68 17.72 3.83
N THR A 120 -0.47 17.04 4.96
CA THR A 120 -0.40 15.58 5.01
C THR A 120 -1.34 15.01 6.06
N HIS A 121 -1.86 13.83 5.75
CA HIS A 121 -2.41 12.91 6.75
C HIS A 121 -1.40 11.80 7.01
N ASN A 122 -1.12 11.56 8.28
CA ASN A 122 -0.14 10.61 8.74
C ASN A 122 -0.88 9.38 9.28
N TYR A 123 -0.54 8.22 8.74
CA TYR A 123 -1.12 6.94 9.13
C TYR A 123 -0.02 5.97 9.56
N SER A 124 -0.36 5.08 10.48
CA SER A 124 0.47 3.94 10.84
C SER A 124 -0.27 2.67 10.42
N ILE A 125 0.40 1.82 9.64
CA ILE A 125 -0.12 0.49 9.28
C ILE A 125 0.67 -0.56 10.04
N LYS A 126 -0.04 -1.47 10.69
CA LYS A 126 0.56 -2.60 11.41
C LYS A 126 -0.17 -3.88 11.03
N GLY A 127 0.55 -4.98 10.97
CA GLY A 127 -0.06 -6.25 10.60
C GLY A 127 0.93 -7.39 10.50
N THR A 128 0.41 -8.53 10.10
CA THR A 128 1.16 -9.75 9.79
C THR A 128 0.67 -10.22 8.43
N ALA A 129 1.56 -10.48 7.49
CA ALA A 129 1.17 -10.91 6.15
C ALA A 129 2.20 -11.82 5.51
N GLU A 130 1.77 -12.58 4.50
CA GLU A 130 2.69 -13.22 3.59
C GLU A 130 3.53 -12.18 2.84
N PHE A 131 4.74 -12.57 2.45
CA PHE A 131 5.69 -11.63 1.82
C PHE A 131 5.15 -11.00 0.53
N ASN A 132 4.48 -11.78 -0.32
CA ASN A 132 3.95 -11.26 -1.58
C ASN A 132 2.78 -10.30 -1.35
N ASP A 133 1.92 -10.59 -0.37
CA ASP A 133 0.80 -9.71 0.02
C ASP A 133 1.32 -8.39 0.59
N LEU A 134 2.31 -8.45 1.50
CA LEU A 134 2.98 -7.28 2.03
C LEU A 134 3.65 -6.45 0.91
N PHE A 135 4.34 -7.12 -0.01
CA PHE A 135 4.98 -6.44 -1.14
C PHE A 135 3.95 -5.76 -2.04
N LYS A 136 2.81 -6.41 -2.30
CA LYS A 136 1.68 -5.84 -3.03
C LYS A 136 1.11 -4.62 -2.30
N LEU A 137 0.96 -4.66 -0.98
CA LEU A 137 0.51 -3.51 -0.19
C LEU A 137 1.47 -2.32 -0.33
N ILE A 138 2.77 -2.55 -0.10
CA ILE A 138 3.81 -1.53 -0.21
C ILE A 138 3.83 -0.94 -1.63
N TYR A 139 3.81 -1.79 -2.65
CA TYR A 139 3.81 -1.38 -4.05
C TYR A 139 2.56 -0.55 -4.39
N SER A 140 1.39 -0.99 -3.95
CA SER A 140 0.13 -0.29 -4.19
C SER A 140 0.16 1.12 -3.59
N ILE A 141 0.65 1.27 -2.36
CA ILE A 141 0.78 2.58 -1.71
C ILE A 141 1.71 3.50 -2.52
N GLU A 142 2.92 3.03 -2.87
CA GLU A 142 3.96 3.81 -3.56
C GLU A 142 3.67 4.08 -5.04
N GLN A 143 2.86 3.23 -5.69
CA GLN A 143 2.49 3.38 -7.09
C GLN A 143 1.10 3.97 -7.30
N SER A 144 0.32 4.20 -6.24
CA SER A 144 -0.98 4.85 -6.38
C SER A 144 -0.89 6.23 -7.01
N LYS A 145 -1.97 6.63 -7.68
CA LYS A 145 -2.06 7.88 -8.42
C LYS A 145 -2.02 9.08 -7.49
N GLU A 146 -2.72 9.01 -6.36
CA GLU A 146 -2.59 10.01 -5.32
C GLU A 146 -1.22 9.86 -4.65
N LEU A 147 -0.52 10.96 -4.42
CA LEU A 147 0.80 10.91 -3.82
C LEU A 147 0.73 10.42 -2.37
N LYS A 148 1.17 9.18 -2.16
CA LYS A 148 1.36 8.54 -0.86
C LYS A 148 2.82 8.14 -0.72
N LYS A 149 3.37 8.20 0.48
CA LYS A 149 4.77 7.88 0.73
C LYS A 149 4.96 7.17 2.06
N ILE A 150 5.67 6.05 2.03
CA ILE A 150 6.15 5.33 3.20
C ILE A 150 7.45 6.00 3.66
N THR A 151 7.47 6.44 4.92
CA THR A 151 8.59 7.19 5.49
C THR A 151 9.51 6.30 6.32
N LYS A 152 8.91 5.39 7.09
CA LYS A 152 9.59 4.47 7.97
C LYS A 152 8.89 3.13 7.91
N GLY A 153 9.66 2.07 8.07
CA GLY A 153 9.15 0.71 8.12
C GLY A 153 10.02 -0.17 8.99
N ASN A 154 9.39 -1.05 9.76
CA ASN A 154 10.03 -2.15 10.44
C ASN A 154 9.37 -3.46 9.96
N LEU A 155 10.21 -4.44 9.60
CA LEU A 155 9.81 -5.74 9.09
C LEU A 155 10.53 -6.82 9.89
N THR A 156 9.78 -7.77 10.42
CA THR A 156 10.32 -8.88 11.21
C THR A 156 9.69 -10.18 10.75
N ASN A 157 10.51 -11.24 10.67
CA ASN A 157 10.02 -12.59 10.40
C ASN A 157 9.19 -13.09 11.60
N PHE A 158 8.07 -13.73 11.31
CA PHE A 158 7.22 -14.40 12.28
C PHE A 158 6.78 -15.75 11.70
N VAL A 159 7.03 -16.83 12.44
CA VAL A 159 6.63 -18.17 12.05
C VAL A 159 5.45 -18.60 12.91
N GLU A 160 4.36 -18.97 12.26
CA GLU A 160 3.16 -19.50 12.91
C GLU A 160 2.98 -20.95 12.48
N VAL A 161 2.76 -21.86 13.43
CA VAL A 161 2.54 -23.28 13.13
C VAL A 161 1.05 -23.55 13.32
N ASP A 162 0.41 -24.08 12.28
CA ASP A 162 -1.00 -24.43 12.33
C ASP A 162 -1.29 -25.68 13.20
N GLU A 163 -2.55 -26.03 13.39
CA GLU A 163 -2.97 -27.22 14.14
C GLU A 163 -2.49 -28.54 13.50
N GLU A 164 -2.13 -28.51 12.22
CA GLU A 164 -1.63 -29.65 11.43
C GLU A 164 -0.09 -29.78 11.49
N GLY A 165 0.60 -28.83 12.13
CA GLY A 165 2.05 -28.80 12.28
C GLY A 165 2.80 -28.21 11.08
N ILE A 166 2.10 -27.52 10.17
CA ILE A 166 2.68 -26.86 9.00
C ILE A 166 3.13 -25.44 9.39
N PRO A 167 4.41 -25.09 9.20
CA PRO A 167 4.90 -23.74 9.49
C PRO A 167 4.55 -22.77 8.36
N HIS A 168 3.85 -21.69 8.71
CA HIS A 168 3.60 -20.52 7.89
C HIS A 168 4.64 -19.44 8.17
N TYR A 169 5.39 -19.05 7.14
CA TYR A 169 6.40 -18.01 7.22
C TYR A 169 5.80 -16.66 6.85
N LEU A 170 5.46 -15.89 7.88
CA LEU A 170 4.82 -14.59 7.76
C LEU A 170 5.81 -13.46 8.09
N VAL A 171 5.43 -12.24 7.72
CA VAL A 171 6.17 -11.02 8.02
C VAL A 171 5.28 -10.13 8.86
N THR A 172 5.70 -9.87 10.10
CA THR A 172 5.11 -8.81 10.92
C THR A 172 5.71 -7.47 10.49
N TYR A 173 4.86 -6.47 10.29
CA TYR A 173 5.28 -5.18 9.77
C TYR A 173 4.63 -4.01 10.50
N SER A 174 5.35 -2.89 10.52
CA SER A 174 4.86 -1.58 10.97
C SER A 174 5.40 -0.52 10.01
N LEU A 175 4.51 0.22 9.34
CA LEU A 175 4.85 1.23 8.33
C LEU A 175 4.21 2.58 8.70
N ASP A 176 4.97 3.66 8.53
CA ASP A 176 4.48 5.03 8.70
C ASP A 176 4.29 5.68 7.32
N ILE A 177 3.07 6.09 7.02
CA ILE A 177 2.67 6.61 5.70
C ILE A 177 2.22 8.06 5.79
N LEU A 178 2.62 8.84 4.79
CA LEU A 178 2.16 10.19 4.53
C LEU A 178 1.29 10.19 3.28
N VAL A 179 0.09 10.74 3.39
CA VAL A 179 -0.82 10.98 2.27
C VAL A 179 -0.89 12.48 2.03
N TYR A 180 -0.49 12.94 0.85
CA TYR A 180 -0.38 14.35 0.53
C TYR A 180 -1.68 14.91 -0.06
N TYR A 181 -2.04 16.12 0.36
CA TYR A 181 -3.09 16.94 -0.24
C TYR A 181 -2.67 18.41 -0.24
N SER A 182 -3.36 19.24 -1.02
CA SER A 182 -3.05 20.67 -1.12
C SER A 182 -4.32 21.49 -1.06
N ASP A 183 -4.30 22.65 -0.42
CA ASP A 183 -5.47 23.54 -0.43
C ASP A 183 -5.74 24.16 -1.82
N ASN A 184 -4.80 24.03 -2.77
CA ASN A 184 -4.95 24.49 -4.14
C ASN A 184 -5.04 23.34 -5.16
N ASP A 185 -5.62 23.63 -6.32
CA ASP A 185 -5.87 22.69 -7.41
C ASP A 185 -4.73 22.61 -8.44
N MET A 186 -3.61 23.30 -8.20
CA MET A 186 -2.48 23.39 -9.15
C MET A 186 -1.87 22.03 -9.49
N PHE A 187 -2.02 21.05 -8.60
CA PHE A 187 -1.49 19.70 -8.72
C PHE A 187 -2.58 18.62 -8.75
N ALA A 188 -3.85 19.04 -8.71
CA ALA A 188 -5.00 18.16 -8.77
C ALA A 188 -5.43 17.97 -10.22
N SER A 189 -5.92 16.79 -10.54
CA SER A 189 -6.61 16.53 -11.80
C SER A 189 -8.04 16.12 -11.46
N ALA A 190 -9.01 16.64 -12.22
CA ALA A 190 -10.42 16.35 -12.00
C ALA A 190 -10.76 14.92 -12.43
N ASN A 191 -10.12 14.44 -13.49
CA ASN A 191 -10.33 13.09 -14.02
C ASN A 191 -9.01 12.38 -14.20
N TYR A 192 -8.76 11.38 -13.36
CA TYR A 192 -7.60 10.51 -13.50
C TYR A 192 -7.99 9.04 -13.35
N ALA A 193 -7.29 8.19 -14.09
CA ALA A 193 -7.31 6.76 -13.87
C ALA A 193 -6.23 6.38 -12.84
N GLU A 194 -6.53 5.38 -12.02
CA GLU A 194 -5.56 4.78 -11.11
C GLU A 194 -4.42 4.11 -11.90
N ASN A 195 -3.23 4.09 -11.32
CA ASN A 195 -2.08 3.40 -11.87
C ASN A 195 -2.23 1.87 -11.73
N LYS A 196 -1.35 1.11 -12.38
CA LYS A 196 -1.29 -0.34 -12.17
C LYS A 196 -0.71 -0.64 -10.79
N LEU A 197 -1.55 -1.13 -9.87
CA LEU A 197 -1.16 -1.43 -8.48
C LEU A 197 -0.71 -2.88 -8.27
N GLU A 198 -0.78 -3.72 -9.30
CA GLU A 198 -0.36 -5.13 -9.22
C GLU A 198 1.12 -5.26 -9.60
N PRO A 199 2.01 -5.61 -8.65
CA PRO A 199 3.41 -5.87 -8.96
C PRO A 199 3.59 -7.28 -9.55
N ASN A 200 4.77 -7.52 -10.12
CA ASN A 200 5.21 -8.88 -10.39
C ASN A 200 5.61 -9.56 -9.06
N PRO A 201 5.32 -10.86 -8.88
CA PRO A 201 5.70 -11.58 -7.67
C PRO A 201 7.21 -11.59 -7.49
N LEU A 202 7.66 -11.48 -6.24
CA LEU A 202 9.07 -11.50 -5.87
C LEU A 202 9.40 -12.75 -5.05
N TYR A 203 10.67 -13.12 -5.07
CA TYR A 203 11.17 -14.18 -4.19
C TYR A 203 11.11 -13.73 -2.73
N ASN A 204 10.58 -14.57 -1.84
CA ASN A 204 10.46 -14.27 -0.42
C ASN A 204 11.83 -14.28 0.27
N ILE A 205 12.33 -13.08 0.58
CA ILE A 205 13.61 -12.88 1.27
C ILE A 205 13.56 -13.21 2.78
N PHE A 206 12.36 -13.30 3.36
CA PHE A 206 12.15 -13.69 4.75
C PHE A 206 11.99 -15.20 4.92
N TYR A 207 11.90 -15.94 3.81
CA TYR A 207 11.87 -17.39 3.87
C TYR A 207 13.20 -17.90 4.42
N PRO A 208 13.20 -18.63 5.55
CA PRO A 208 14.44 -19.03 6.18
C PRO A 208 15.16 -20.07 5.30
N LEU A 209 16.42 -19.78 4.97
CA LEU A 209 17.34 -20.74 4.36
C LEU A 209 17.67 -21.88 5.34
N ILE A 210 17.64 -21.57 6.64
CA ILE A 210 17.85 -22.51 7.74
C ILE A 210 16.60 -22.46 8.63
N ARG A 211 15.83 -23.54 8.64
CA ARG A 211 14.70 -23.77 9.53
C ARG A 211 15.18 -23.87 10.97
N GLU A 212 14.54 -23.14 11.86
CA GLU A 212 14.82 -23.19 13.31
C GLU A 212 14.34 -24.51 13.92
N GLU A 213 13.26 -25.09 13.38
CA GLU A 213 12.71 -26.35 13.84
C GLU A 213 13.18 -27.52 12.95
N ILE A 214 13.75 -28.52 13.62
CA ILE A 214 14.17 -29.77 13.00
C ILE A 214 12.98 -30.74 13.08
N PRO A 215 12.56 -31.35 11.96
CA PRO A 215 11.42 -32.27 11.96
C PRO A 215 11.67 -33.44 12.92
N PRO A 216 10.70 -33.84 13.76
CA PRO A 216 10.89 -34.90 14.73
C PRO A 216 11.19 -36.25 14.04
N ASN A 217 11.95 -37.11 14.72
CA ASN A 217 12.30 -38.45 14.22
C ASN A 217 11.11 -39.44 14.31
N SER A 218 10.09 -39.22 13.48
CA SER A 218 8.86 -40.03 13.46
C SER A 218 9.08 -41.45 12.93
N GLU A 219 10.07 -41.64 12.06
CA GLU A 219 10.42 -42.94 11.47
C GLU A 219 11.35 -43.79 12.35
N GLY A 220 11.80 -43.27 13.50
CA GLY A 220 12.69 -43.99 14.41
C GLY A 220 14.05 -44.32 13.79
N LEU A 221 14.54 -43.46 12.89
CA LEU A 221 15.83 -43.63 12.22
C LEU A 221 16.99 -43.41 13.20
N LEU A 222 18.17 -43.94 12.88
CA LEU A 222 19.37 -43.74 13.70
C LEU A 222 19.74 -42.25 13.79
N ASP A 223 19.87 -41.71 15.01
CA ASP A 223 20.45 -40.39 15.24
C ASP A 223 21.98 -40.49 15.28
N VAL A 224 22.63 -39.99 14.23
CA VAL A 224 24.08 -40.05 14.06
C VAL A 224 24.83 -39.20 15.10
N GLN A 225 24.20 -38.18 15.68
CA GLN A 225 24.88 -37.31 16.66
C GLN A 225 25.15 -38.02 17.97
N THR A 226 24.27 -38.93 18.36
CA THR A 226 24.36 -39.74 19.57
C THR A 226 24.88 -41.15 19.29
N ALA A 227 25.03 -41.53 18.02
CA ALA A 227 25.45 -42.87 17.64
C ALA A 227 26.94 -43.12 17.89
N GLN A 228 27.25 -44.37 18.21
CA GLN A 228 28.60 -44.89 18.33
C GLN A 228 28.84 -45.99 17.29
N LEU A 229 29.98 -45.93 16.60
CA LEU A 229 30.42 -47.00 15.70
C LEU A 229 30.98 -48.16 16.52
N LEU A 230 30.33 -49.33 16.41
CA LEU A 230 30.70 -50.53 17.15
C LEU A 230 31.58 -51.47 16.34
N ALA A 231 31.30 -51.62 15.05
CA ALA A 231 32.05 -52.50 14.16
C ALA A 231 31.88 -52.10 12.69
N LEU A 232 32.88 -52.45 11.88
CA LEU A 232 32.81 -52.42 10.43
C LEU A 232 32.87 -53.86 9.92
N ILE A 233 31.88 -54.25 9.13
CA ILE A 233 31.80 -55.56 8.48
C ILE A 233 31.86 -55.37 6.96
N PRO A 234 32.25 -56.39 6.16
CA PRO A 234 32.41 -56.24 4.71
C PRO A 234 31.17 -55.68 4.01
N ASP A 235 30.00 -55.97 4.58
CA ASP A 235 28.70 -55.59 4.07
C ASP A 235 28.08 -54.41 4.83
N GLY A 236 28.80 -53.60 5.61
CA GLY A 236 28.19 -52.43 6.27
C GLY A 236 28.81 -51.98 7.59
N ALA A 237 28.20 -50.95 8.18
CA ALA A 237 28.61 -50.39 9.45
C ALA A 237 27.59 -50.74 10.54
N TYR A 238 28.07 -51.29 11.66
CA TYR A 238 27.25 -51.60 12.82
C TYR A 238 27.35 -50.47 13.84
N LEU A 239 26.24 -49.79 14.06
CA LEU A 239 26.14 -48.58 14.88
C LEU A 239 25.17 -48.84 16.03
N ALA A 240 25.40 -48.21 17.18
CA ALA A 240 24.43 -48.18 18.27
C ALA A 240 24.04 -46.75 18.59
N ASP A 241 22.75 -46.53 18.83
CA ASP A 241 22.23 -45.27 19.32
C ASP A 241 22.42 -45.12 20.84
N ALA A 242 22.18 -43.93 21.40
CA ALA A 242 22.19 -43.67 22.84
C ALA A 242 21.18 -44.54 23.63
N SER A 243 20.12 -45.01 22.96
CA SER A 243 19.17 -45.97 23.51
C SER A 243 19.74 -47.40 23.66
N GLY A 244 20.92 -47.68 23.10
CA GLY A 244 21.53 -49.02 23.06
C GLY A 244 20.98 -49.90 21.94
N THR A 245 20.08 -49.38 21.10
CA THR A 245 19.57 -50.09 19.92
C THR A 245 20.63 -50.11 18.83
N SER A 246 20.89 -51.28 18.26
CA SER A 246 21.88 -51.46 17.22
C SER A 246 21.25 -51.47 15.81
N HIS A 247 21.93 -50.81 14.88
CA HIS A 247 21.53 -50.65 13.50
C HIS A 247 22.68 -51.07 12.58
N LEU A 248 22.35 -51.87 11.57
CA LEU A 248 23.27 -52.17 10.47
C LEU A 248 22.91 -51.26 9.29
N LEU A 249 23.87 -50.47 8.81
CA LEU A 249 23.68 -49.53 7.70
C LEU A 249 24.63 -49.83 6.54
N TRP A 250 24.10 -49.66 5.33
CA TRP A 250 24.81 -49.67 4.06
C TRP A 250 25.05 -48.25 3.53
N GLU A 251 26.04 -48.10 2.65
CA GLU A 251 26.22 -46.83 1.92
C GLU A 251 24.94 -46.48 1.16
N GLY A 252 24.42 -45.28 1.39
CA GLY A 252 23.15 -44.80 0.85
C GLY A 252 21.95 -44.95 1.78
N ASP A 253 22.07 -45.68 2.90
CA ASP A 253 20.96 -45.85 3.83
C ASP A 253 20.60 -44.53 4.53
N LYS A 254 19.30 -44.37 4.78
CA LYS A 254 18.74 -43.21 5.46
C LYS A 254 19.05 -43.27 6.96
N VAL A 255 19.41 -42.12 7.50
CA VAL A 255 19.56 -41.87 8.92
C VAL A 255 18.75 -40.63 9.28
N TYR A 256 18.55 -40.37 10.58
CA TYR A 256 17.82 -39.18 10.99
C TYR A 256 18.51 -37.94 10.43
N LEU A 257 17.75 -37.13 9.67
CA LEU A 257 18.21 -35.93 8.97
C LEU A 257 19.23 -36.16 7.84
N GLY A 258 19.45 -37.39 7.34
CA GLY A 258 20.49 -37.57 6.34
C GLY A 258 20.66 -38.98 5.79
N TYR A 259 21.86 -39.29 5.32
CA TYR A 259 22.23 -40.61 4.80
C TYR A 259 23.70 -40.94 5.07
N LEU A 260 23.99 -42.25 5.12
CA LEU A 260 25.36 -42.75 5.14
C LEU A 260 25.97 -42.58 3.75
N THR A 261 27.11 -41.88 3.66
CA THR A 261 27.74 -41.58 2.36
C THR A 261 28.86 -42.52 2.00
N LYS A 262 29.68 -42.91 2.98
CA LYS A 262 30.86 -43.71 2.73
C LYS A 262 31.30 -44.47 3.97
N ILE A 263 31.73 -45.70 3.77
CA ILE A 263 32.40 -46.56 4.75
C ILE A 263 33.87 -46.68 4.33
N ASP A 264 34.80 -46.20 5.15
CA ASP A 264 36.24 -46.35 4.90
C ASP A 264 36.82 -47.44 5.81
N TYR A 265 36.99 -48.63 5.25
CA TYR A 265 37.57 -49.78 5.93
C TYR A 265 39.07 -49.63 6.22
N LYS A 266 39.78 -48.70 5.58
CA LYS A 266 41.22 -48.49 5.82
C LYS A 266 41.46 -47.62 7.04
N THR A 267 40.64 -46.58 7.20
CA THR A 267 40.73 -45.65 8.33
C THR A 267 39.83 -46.05 9.50
N ASN A 268 38.96 -47.05 9.32
CA ASN A 268 37.93 -47.48 10.26
C ASN A 268 36.95 -46.35 10.62
N GLU A 269 36.47 -45.65 9.60
CA GLU A 269 35.58 -44.50 9.76
C GLU A 269 34.36 -44.62 8.85
N VAL A 270 33.23 -44.06 9.31
CA VAL A 270 32.02 -43.90 8.51
C VAL A 270 31.66 -42.44 8.41
N LYS A 271 31.26 -42.02 7.21
CA LYS A 271 30.93 -40.62 6.89
C LYS A 271 29.45 -40.48 6.59
N PHE A 272 28.82 -39.52 7.23
CA PHE A 272 27.42 -39.17 7.08
C PHE A 272 27.29 -37.74 6.59
N ILE A 273 26.25 -37.50 5.80
CA ILE A 273 25.80 -36.16 5.45
C ILE A 273 24.44 -35.97 6.08
N LEU A 274 24.33 -34.97 6.95
CA LEU A 274 23.08 -34.57 7.60
C LEU A 274 22.65 -33.19 7.13
N ASN A 275 21.35 -32.97 7.01
CA ASN A 275 20.71 -31.69 6.72
C ASN A 275 19.85 -31.27 7.92
N LYS A 276 20.43 -30.42 8.78
CA LYS A 276 19.77 -29.88 9.98
C LYS A 276 19.01 -28.62 9.60
N GLY A 277 17.81 -28.80 9.06
CA GLY A 277 16.94 -27.69 8.70
C GLY A 277 17.49 -26.76 7.61
N GLY A 278 18.49 -27.13 6.83
CA GLY A 278 19.11 -26.29 5.80
C GLY A 278 20.62 -26.16 5.94
N VAL A 279 21.19 -26.55 7.11
CA VAL A 279 22.64 -26.64 7.31
C VAL A 279 23.11 -28.06 7.00
N ILE A 280 23.99 -28.19 6.01
CA ILE A 280 24.62 -29.47 5.65
C ILE A 280 25.84 -29.69 6.54
N GLU A 281 25.85 -30.78 7.28
CA GLU A 281 26.94 -31.17 8.18
C GLU A 281 27.50 -32.54 7.79
N ASN A 282 28.83 -32.63 7.74
CA ASN A 282 29.54 -33.88 7.48
C ASN A 282 30.01 -34.47 8.82
N ILE A 283 29.39 -35.55 9.27
CA ILE A 283 29.79 -36.23 10.51
C ILE A 283 30.63 -37.45 10.16
N THR A 284 31.76 -37.62 10.86
CA THR A 284 32.61 -38.82 10.73
C THR A 284 32.65 -39.53 12.07
N LEU A 285 32.18 -40.78 12.11
CA LEU A 285 32.29 -41.64 13.28
C LEU A 285 33.46 -42.60 13.09
N THR A 286 34.30 -42.73 14.12
CA THR A 286 35.49 -43.59 14.09
C THR A 286 35.34 -44.73 15.08
N LEU A 287 35.95 -45.88 14.75
CA LEU A 287 35.90 -47.05 15.61
C LEU A 287 36.76 -46.80 16.85
N GLN A 288 36.15 -46.73 18.05
CA GLN A 288 36.90 -46.64 19.29
C GLN A 288 37.65 -47.95 19.52
N GLN A 289 38.94 -47.96 19.23
CA GLN A 289 39.83 -49.03 19.65
C GLN A 289 39.98 -48.96 21.17
N ALA A 290 39.58 -50.02 21.87
CA ALA A 290 39.86 -50.16 23.28
C ALA A 290 41.36 -49.97 23.52
N GLU A 291 41.72 -49.01 24.38
CA GLU A 291 43.11 -48.85 24.84
C GLU A 291 43.62 -50.20 25.35
N PRO A 292 44.80 -50.67 24.92
CA PRO A 292 45.39 -51.86 25.53
C PRO A 292 45.78 -51.52 26.97
N GLU A 293 45.16 -52.20 27.94
CA GLU A 293 45.57 -52.18 29.35
C GLU A 293 47.07 -52.54 29.46
N LYS A 294 47.94 -51.53 29.54
CA LYS A 294 49.35 -51.72 29.90
C LYS A 294 49.54 -51.63 31.40
N ASP A 295 49.85 -52.79 31.98
CA ASP A 295 50.65 -53.03 33.18
C ASP A 295 50.23 -52.37 34.51
N LYS A 296 49.25 -53.00 35.19
CA LYS A 296 49.19 -53.01 36.67
C LYS A 296 50.05 -54.14 37.27
N LYS A 297 51.36 -54.15 37.03
CA LYS A 297 52.31 -54.96 37.83
C LYS A 297 53.69 -54.31 37.93
N ASN A 298 53.85 -53.39 38.88
CA ASN A 298 54.96 -53.38 39.85
C ASN A 298 55.01 -52.05 40.61
N LYS A 299 54.50 -52.07 41.84
CA LYS A 299 55.00 -51.25 42.96
C LYS A 299 54.47 -51.85 44.27
N ARG A 300 55.07 -52.97 44.65
CA ARG A 300 55.16 -53.44 46.04
C ARG A 300 56.58 -53.93 46.27
N LYS A 301 57.44 -53.02 46.70
CA LYS A 301 58.43 -53.15 47.78
C LYS A 301 59.17 -51.85 47.91
#